data_AF-A0A5C7RR29-F1
#
_entry.id   AF-A0A5C7RR29-F1
#
_cell.length_a   1.000
_cell.length_b   1.000
_cell.length_c   1.000
_cell.angle_alpha   90.00
_cell.angle_beta   90.00
_cell.angle_gamma   90.00
#
_symmetry.space_group_name_H-M   'P 1'
#
loop_
_entity.id
_entity.type
_entity.pdbx_description
1 polymer ?
#
loop_
_entity_poly.entity_id
_entity_poly.type
_entity_poly.pdbx_seq_one_letter_code
_entity_poly.pdbx_strand_id
1 'polypeptide(L)'
;MNRSLPKTPPKTLLLTFVAIATLSACQREAEAPPAPSPAPAPATQAPVFAFKDAIDAADFGEHVRVLASDAFEGRAPGSPGEDKTVEYLKAQFERMGLKPGNGDSYFQTVPMMETTADESTMMSIDVKGKTVVMFGNDPGFHSNDASLVDGRRMTYYGRWTYKFEEAGRKGAAAALIVHDTEGASYGWDVVKNSWTGAQYDLRAADDPAPRVPLQGWISGDVAKAL
;
A
#
# COMPACT_ATOMS: atom_id res chain seq x y z
N MET A 1 67.93 2.82 21.73
CA MET A 1 68.41 2.10 22.94
C MET A 1 67.17 1.55 23.66
N ASN A 2 67.03 0.30 24.12
CA ASN A 2 67.90 -0.59 24.93
C ASN A 2 67.73 -0.35 26.46
N ARG A 3 67.20 -1.37 27.18
CA ARG A 3 67.28 -1.65 28.66
C ARG A 3 66.43 -0.80 29.64
N SER A 4 66.02 -1.30 30.82
CA SER A 4 65.92 -2.69 31.34
C SER A 4 65.03 -2.73 32.62
N LEU A 5 64.41 -3.88 32.91
CA LEU A 5 63.85 -4.21 34.25
C LEU A 5 64.94 -4.60 35.26
N PRO A 6 64.70 -4.36 36.55
CA PRO A 6 64.94 -5.33 37.64
C PRO A 6 63.81 -5.32 38.70
N LYS A 7 63.60 -6.29 39.62
CA LYS A 7 64.04 -7.70 39.80
C LYS A 7 63.04 -8.41 40.78
N THR A 8 63.06 -9.74 40.81
CA THR A 8 62.07 -10.69 41.44
C THR A 8 62.70 -11.53 42.58
N PRO A 9 62.02 -12.58 43.14
CA PRO A 9 60.60 -12.81 43.48
C PRO A 9 60.47 -12.82 45.04
N PRO A 10 60.15 -13.87 45.85
CA PRO A 10 59.40 -15.16 45.75
C PRO A 10 57.93 -14.99 46.28
N LYS A 11 57.04 -15.96 46.58
CA LYS A 11 57.02 -17.45 46.72
C LYS A 11 55.74 -17.98 46.04
N THR A 12 55.76 -18.97 45.12
CA THR A 12 55.88 -20.45 45.30
C THR A 12 54.54 -21.19 45.46
N LEU A 13 53.93 -21.61 44.34
CA LEU A 13 53.23 -22.89 44.13
C LEU A 13 52.85 -23.02 42.64
N LEU A 14 52.90 -24.15 41.92
CA LEU A 14 53.86 -25.24 41.70
C LEU A 14 53.11 -26.27 40.81
N LEU A 15 53.45 -26.34 39.51
CA LEU A 15 53.09 -27.43 38.55
C LEU A 15 51.58 -27.68 38.29
N THR A 16 51.14 -28.26 37.15
CA THR A 16 51.81 -29.25 36.28
C THR A 16 51.64 -28.94 34.78
N PHE A 17 52.62 -29.40 33.99
CA PHE A 17 52.69 -29.29 32.52
C PHE A 17 52.06 -30.51 31.82
N VAL A 18 51.57 -30.34 30.59
CA VAL A 18 51.96 -31.10 29.37
C VAL A 18 51.23 -30.47 28.18
N ALA A 19 51.89 -30.40 27.03
CA ALA A 19 51.29 -29.99 25.75
C ALA A 19 51.65 -31.01 24.67
N ILE A 20 50.70 -31.30 23.77
CA ILE A 20 50.94 -31.99 22.51
C ILE A 20 50.19 -31.22 21.42
N ALA A 21 50.86 -30.90 20.32
CA ALA A 21 50.27 -30.26 19.16
C ALA A 21 50.45 -31.18 17.94
N THR A 22 49.35 -31.53 17.29
CA THR A 22 49.33 -32.29 16.03
C THR A 22 48.29 -31.70 15.10
N LEU A 23 48.72 -31.24 13.93
CA LEU A 23 47.81 -30.94 12.82
C LEU A 23 47.21 -32.25 12.32
N SER A 24 45.88 -32.30 12.20
CA SER A 24 45.17 -33.21 11.30
C SER A 24 44.10 -32.42 10.55
N ALA A 25 44.02 -32.63 9.25
CA ALA A 25 43.09 -31.93 8.38
C ALA A 25 41.74 -32.65 8.26
N CYS A 26 40.72 -31.92 7.81
CA CYS A 26 39.53 -32.45 7.14
C CYS A 26 38.76 -33.58 7.85
N GLN A 27 38.07 -33.25 8.95
CA GLN A 27 36.73 -33.79 9.16
C GLN A 27 35.70 -32.75 8.69
N ARG A 28 35.36 -32.84 7.40
CA ARG A 28 34.10 -32.31 6.88
C ARG A 28 33.03 -33.28 7.34
N GLU A 29 32.17 -32.85 8.26
CA GLU A 29 31.03 -33.66 8.66
C GLU A 29 30.19 -33.98 7.41
N ALA A 30 29.97 -35.27 7.15
CA ALA A 30 29.21 -35.72 6.00
C ALA A 30 27.73 -35.61 6.36
N GLU A 31 27.15 -34.42 6.12
CA GLU A 31 25.73 -34.15 6.30
C GLU A 31 24.92 -35.25 5.59
N ALA A 32 24.14 -36.00 6.37
CA ALA A 32 23.40 -37.14 5.86
C ALA A 32 22.41 -36.67 4.79
N PRO A 33 22.29 -37.38 3.65
CA PRO A 33 21.35 -36.99 2.61
C PRO A 33 19.94 -36.89 3.20
N PRO A 34 19.19 -35.80 2.93
CA PRO A 34 17.87 -35.61 3.53
C PRO A 34 16.98 -36.79 3.20
N ALA A 35 16.29 -37.31 4.22
CA ALA A 35 15.33 -38.39 4.04
C ALA A 35 14.30 -37.98 2.98
N PRO A 36 13.89 -38.88 2.06
CA PRO A 36 12.93 -38.55 1.03
C PRO A 36 11.63 -38.07 1.68
N SER A 37 11.19 -36.87 1.33
CA SER A 37 9.95 -36.28 1.87
C SER A 37 8.80 -37.27 1.73
N PRO A 38 7.96 -37.45 2.77
CA PRO A 38 6.77 -38.28 2.64
C PRO A 38 5.92 -37.74 1.48
N ALA A 39 5.42 -38.64 0.64
CA ALA A 39 4.54 -38.28 -0.46
C ALA A 39 3.34 -37.48 0.09
N PRO A 40 2.85 -36.44 -0.61
CA PRO A 40 1.72 -35.65 -0.13
C PRO A 40 0.54 -36.57 0.12
N ALA A 41 0.03 -36.56 1.35
CA ALA A 41 -1.19 -37.27 1.69
C ALA A 41 -2.32 -36.80 0.76
N PRO A 42 -3.24 -37.70 0.33
CA PRO A 42 -4.38 -37.29 -0.48
C PRO A 42 -5.14 -36.19 0.25
N ALA A 43 -5.40 -35.08 -0.44
CA ALA A 43 -5.97 -33.89 0.16
C ALA A 43 -7.39 -34.18 0.67
N THR A 44 -7.51 -34.49 1.96
CA THR A 44 -8.79 -34.55 2.67
C THR A 44 -9.48 -33.21 2.48
N GLN A 45 -10.63 -33.23 1.80
CA GLN A 45 -11.42 -32.03 1.54
C GLN A 45 -11.73 -31.35 2.86
N ALA A 46 -11.43 -30.05 2.96
CA ALA A 46 -11.72 -29.28 4.17
C ALA A 46 -13.22 -29.36 4.49
N PRO A 47 -13.60 -29.46 5.78
CA PRO A 47 -15.02 -29.56 6.15
C PRO A 47 -15.77 -28.34 5.64
N VAL A 48 -16.81 -28.57 4.85
CA VAL A 48 -17.67 -27.50 4.31
C VAL A 48 -18.36 -26.81 5.48
N PHE A 49 -18.16 -25.49 5.62
CA PHE A 49 -18.77 -24.72 6.69
C PHE A 49 -20.30 -24.74 6.56
N ALA A 50 -20.98 -25.16 7.62
CA ALA A 50 -22.44 -25.26 7.66
C ALA A 50 -23.05 -23.94 8.17
N PHE A 51 -23.54 -23.14 7.22
CA PHE A 51 -24.24 -21.89 7.50
C PHE A 51 -25.64 -22.13 8.09
N LYS A 52 -26.16 -21.13 8.79
CA LYS A 52 -27.46 -21.11 9.50
C LYS A 52 -28.45 -20.17 8.81
N ASP A 53 -29.73 -20.35 9.10
CA ASP A 53 -30.82 -19.47 8.60
C ASP A 53 -30.89 -18.11 9.32
N ALA A 54 -30.20 -17.97 10.45
CA ALA A 54 -30.20 -16.77 11.29
C ALA A 54 -28.86 -16.01 11.18
N ILE A 55 -28.90 -14.69 11.37
CA ILE A 55 -27.70 -13.84 11.38
C ILE A 55 -26.81 -14.25 12.57
N ASP A 56 -25.66 -14.85 12.27
CA ASP A 56 -24.71 -15.39 13.23
C ASP A 56 -23.30 -14.84 12.99
N ALA A 57 -22.55 -14.64 14.08
CA ALA A 57 -21.21 -14.06 14.01
C ALA A 57 -20.16 -15.02 13.43
N ALA A 58 -20.35 -16.34 13.57
CA ALA A 58 -19.46 -17.33 12.96
C ALA A 58 -19.64 -17.38 11.44
N ASP A 59 -20.89 -17.34 10.97
CA ASP A 59 -21.26 -17.31 9.55
C ASP A 59 -20.70 -16.05 8.85
N PHE A 60 -20.85 -14.88 9.49
CA PHE A 60 -20.20 -13.65 9.01
C PHE A 60 -18.66 -13.77 9.03
N GLY A 61 -18.09 -14.36 10.08
CA GLY A 61 -16.66 -14.62 10.20
C GLY A 61 -16.12 -15.51 9.07
N GLU A 62 -16.87 -16.54 8.68
CA GLU A 62 -16.51 -17.43 7.55
C GLU A 62 -16.58 -16.68 6.21
N HIS A 63 -17.61 -15.88 5.97
CA HIS A 63 -17.68 -15.04 4.76
C HIS A 63 -16.45 -14.10 4.66
N VAL A 64 -16.06 -13.46 5.77
CA VAL A 64 -14.86 -12.62 5.82
C VAL A 64 -13.59 -13.46 5.60
N ARG A 65 -13.46 -14.62 6.26
CA ARG A 65 -12.30 -15.51 6.14
C ARG A 65 -12.08 -16.01 4.71
N VAL A 66 -13.16 -16.30 3.98
CA VAL A 66 -13.09 -16.72 2.57
C VAL A 66 -12.72 -15.54 1.67
N LEU A 67 -13.48 -14.43 1.74
CA LEU A 67 -13.30 -13.27 0.85
C LEU A 67 -12.03 -12.45 1.10
N ALA A 68 -11.37 -12.65 2.25
CA ALA A 68 -10.07 -12.05 2.58
C ALA A 68 -8.90 -13.05 2.50
N SER A 69 -9.12 -14.27 1.96
CA SER A 69 -8.04 -15.26 1.80
C SER A 69 -7.20 -15.00 0.55
N ASP A 70 -5.92 -15.38 0.59
CA ASP A 70 -4.98 -15.27 -0.54
C ASP A 70 -5.51 -15.93 -1.82
N ALA A 71 -6.30 -17.00 -1.68
CA ALA A 71 -6.93 -17.71 -2.79
C ALA A 71 -7.92 -16.86 -3.59
N PHE A 72 -8.42 -15.75 -3.03
CA PHE A 72 -9.26 -14.77 -3.72
C PHE A 72 -8.46 -13.63 -4.35
N GLU A 73 -7.15 -13.48 -4.08
CA GLU A 73 -6.25 -12.51 -4.75
C GLU A 73 -6.66 -11.01 -4.68
N GLY A 74 -7.71 -10.68 -3.91
CA GLY A 74 -8.29 -9.35 -3.82
C GLY A 74 -9.66 -9.25 -4.51
N ARG A 75 -10.06 -8.04 -4.89
CA ARG A 75 -11.35 -7.76 -5.56
C ARG A 75 -11.33 -6.43 -6.33
N ALA A 76 -10.26 -6.20 -7.10
CA ALA A 76 -10.19 -5.05 -8.00
C ALA A 76 -11.06 -5.30 -9.23
N PRO A 77 -11.73 -4.28 -9.81
CA PRO A 77 -12.51 -4.46 -11.03
C PRO A 77 -11.67 -5.03 -12.18
N GLY A 78 -12.20 -6.05 -12.87
CA GLY A 78 -11.51 -6.76 -13.95
C GLY A 78 -10.37 -7.68 -13.51
N SER A 79 -10.28 -8.04 -12.22
CA SER A 79 -9.26 -8.98 -11.70
C SER A 79 -9.82 -10.40 -11.50
N PRO A 80 -8.98 -11.45 -11.55
CA PRO A 80 -9.40 -12.83 -11.22
C PRO A 80 -10.01 -12.99 -9.82
N GLY A 81 -9.73 -12.06 -8.90
CA GLY A 81 -10.34 -12.00 -7.57
C GLY A 81 -11.77 -11.46 -7.56
N GLU A 82 -12.12 -10.59 -8.52
CA GLU A 82 -13.50 -10.19 -8.75
C GLU A 82 -14.33 -11.38 -9.27
N ASP A 83 -13.84 -12.11 -10.28
CA ASP A 83 -14.52 -13.31 -10.82
C ASP A 83 -14.85 -14.33 -9.71
N LYS A 84 -13.86 -14.65 -8.86
CA LYS A 84 -14.03 -15.52 -7.69
C LYS A 84 -15.02 -14.95 -6.67
N THR A 85 -14.98 -13.64 -6.43
CA THR A 85 -15.90 -12.94 -5.51
C THR A 85 -17.34 -12.98 -6.00
N VAL A 86 -17.59 -12.71 -7.29
CA VAL A 86 -18.96 -12.65 -7.82
C VAL A 86 -19.61 -14.04 -7.95
N GLU A 87 -18.86 -15.07 -8.35
CA GLU A 87 -19.36 -16.46 -8.31
C GLU A 87 -19.56 -16.96 -6.86
N TYR A 88 -18.69 -16.58 -5.91
CA TYR A 88 -18.92 -16.90 -4.51
C TYR A 88 -20.23 -16.29 -4.00
N LEU A 89 -20.47 -15.00 -4.27
CA LEU A 89 -21.69 -14.29 -3.88
C LEU A 89 -22.94 -14.90 -4.54
N LYS A 90 -22.88 -15.19 -5.85
CA LYS A 90 -23.94 -15.91 -6.57
C LYS A 90 -24.23 -17.27 -5.90
N ALA A 91 -23.22 -18.05 -5.57
CA ALA A 91 -23.40 -19.33 -4.87
C ALA A 91 -23.99 -19.17 -3.45
N GLN A 92 -23.73 -18.04 -2.76
CA GLN A 92 -24.41 -17.76 -1.48
C GLN A 92 -25.90 -17.44 -1.70
N PHE A 93 -26.24 -16.67 -2.74
CA PHE A 93 -27.61 -16.32 -3.10
C PHE A 93 -28.41 -17.56 -3.55
N GLU A 94 -27.81 -18.41 -4.37
CA GLU A 94 -28.37 -19.70 -4.81
C GLU A 94 -28.60 -20.64 -3.61
N ARG A 95 -27.66 -20.71 -2.64
CA ARG A 95 -27.86 -21.47 -1.39
C ARG A 95 -29.04 -20.95 -0.57
N MET A 96 -29.21 -19.63 -0.49
CA MET A 96 -30.31 -18.99 0.25
C MET A 96 -31.67 -19.07 -0.49
N GLY A 97 -31.73 -19.69 -1.67
CA GLY A 97 -32.95 -19.78 -2.47
C GLY A 97 -33.44 -18.42 -3.01
N LEU A 98 -32.55 -17.43 -3.07
CA LEU A 98 -32.85 -16.15 -3.70
C LEU A 98 -33.06 -16.35 -5.21
N LYS A 99 -33.73 -15.38 -5.85
CA LYS A 99 -33.93 -15.36 -7.30
C LYS A 99 -32.98 -14.35 -7.95
N PRO A 100 -32.67 -14.50 -9.24
CA PRO A 100 -31.86 -13.53 -9.97
C PRO A 100 -32.55 -12.16 -10.01
N GLY A 101 -31.76 -11.08 -9.96
CA GLY A 101 -32.26 -9.70 -9.88
C GLY A 101 -32.25 -8.94 -11.20
N ASN A 102 -31.50 -9.42 -12.20
CA ASN A 102 -31.35 -8.80 -13.51
C ASN A 102 -31.94 -9.72 -14.59
N GLY A 103 -33.27 -9.83 -14.61
CA GLY A 103 -33.96 -10.86 -15.40
C GLY A 103 -33.62 -12.25 -14.87
N ASP A 104 -33.13 -13.14 -15.74
CA ASP A 104 -32.65 -14.47 -15.36
C ASP A 104 -31.21 -14.48 -14.81
N SER A 105 -30.55 -13.32 -14.70
CA SER A 105 -29.15 -13.19 -14.27
C SER A 105 -28.98 -12.64 -12.85
N TYR A 106 -28.06 -13.22 -12.08
CA TYR A 106 -27.58 -12.65 -10.82
C TYR A 106 -26.59 -11.49 -11.02
N PHE A 107 -26.03 -11.37 -12.23
CA PHE A 107 -25.03 -10.38 -12.58
C PHE A 107 -25.64 -9.18 -13.32
N GLN A 108 -25.25 -7.98 -12.93
CA GLN A 108 -25.55 -6.74 -13.63
C GLN A 108 -24.33 -6.30 -14.47
N THR A 109 -24.50 -6.21 -15.78
CA THR A 109 -23.46 -5.65 -16.65
C THR A 109 -23.33 -4.14 -16.42
N VAL A 110 -22.16 -3.69 -15.99
CA VAL A 110 -21.80 -2.28 -15.85
C VAL A 110 -20.78 -1.94 -16.95
N PRO A 111 -20.99 -0.88 -17.76
CA PRO A 111 -20.01 -0.48 -18.75
C PRO A 111 -18.75 0.08 -18.05
N MET A 112 -17.60 -0.52 -18.33
CA MET A 112 -16.31 -0.01 -17.83
C MET A 112 -15.99 1.33 -18.51
N MET A 113 -15.55 2.31 -17.73
CA MET A 113 -15.18 3.65 -18.20
C MET A 113 -13.72 3.90 -17.84
N GLU A 114 -12.84 3.90 -18.83
CA GLU A 114 -11.46 4.35 -18.67
C GLU A 114 -11.38 5.89 -18.68
N THR A 115 -10.36 6.46 -18.06
CA THR A 115 -10.05 7.90 -18.16
C THR A 115 -8.55 8.09 -18.05
N THR A 116 -7.89 8.06 -19.21
CA THR A 116 -6.51 8.51 -19.39
C THR A 116 -6.47 10.04 -19.44
N ALA A 117 -5.33 10.64 -19.05
CA ALA A 117 -4.98 11.97 -19.54
C ALA A 117 -4.35 11.85 -20.92
N ASP A 118 -4.56 12.85 -21.76
CA ASP A 118 -3.69 13.10 -22.91
C ASP A 118 -2.36 13.69 -22.38
N GLU A 119 -1.22 13.16 -22.83
CA GLU A 119 0.10 13.64 -22.39
C GLU A 119 0.34 15.10 -22.79
N SER A 120 -0.33 15.61 -23.82
CA SER A 120 -0.27 17.02 -24.22
C SER A 120 -0.92 17.98 -23.21
N THR A 121 -1.79 17.50 -22.33
CA THR A 121 -2.38 18.31 -21.24
C THR A 121 -1.41 18.50 -20.05
N MET A 122 -0.24 17.87 -20.06
CA MET A 122 0.66 17.85 -18.91
C MET A 122 1.52 19.14 -18.83
N MET A 123 1.10 20.08 -17.98
CA MET A 123 1.82 21.34 -17.77
C MET A 123 3.25 21.12 -17.25
N SER A 124 4.23 21.62 -18.01
CA SER A 124 5.65 21.61 -17.62
C SER A 124 6.05 22.98 -17.07
N ILE A 125 6.38 23.02 -15.78
CA ILE A 125 6.80 24.21 -15.04
C ILE A 125 7.98 23.80 -14.16
N ASP A 126 9.08 24.56 -14.17
CA ASP A 126 10.13 24.39 -13.16
C ASP A 126 9.59 24.87 -11.80
N VAL A 127 9.41 23.93 -10.87
CA VAL A 127 9.06 24.18 -9.47
C VAL A 127 10.17 23.75 -8.51
N LYS A 128 11.36 23.40 -9.02
CA LYS A 128 12.43 22.83 -8.22
C LYS A 128 12.88 23.80 -7.12
N GLY A 129 12.80 23.34 -5.87
CA GLY A 129 13.10 24.13 -4.68
C GLY A 129 12.12 25.28 -4.38
N LYS A 130 10.96 25.32 -5.05
CA LYS A 130 9.95 26.39 -4.87
C LYS A 130 8.76 25.89 -4.03
N THR A 131 7.98 26.83 -3.51
CA THR A 131 6.62 26.55 -3.01
C THR A 131 5.64 26.60 -4.18
N VAL A 132 4.77 25.60 -4.30
CA VAL A 132 3.70 25.57 -5.31
C VAL A 132 2.36 25.72 -4.62
N VAL A 133 1.50 26.61 -5.13
CA VAL A 133 0.12 26.80 -4.66
C VAL A 133 -0.82 26.44 -5.81
N MET A 134 -1.77 25.54 -5.58
CA MET A 134 -2.60 24.93 -6.63
C MET A 134 -4.05 24.77 -6.19
N PHE A 135 -5.00 24.95 -7.10
CA PHE A 135 -6.38 24.52 -6.87
C PHE A 135 -6.53 23.01 -7.06
N GLY A 136 -7.48 22.40 -6.34
CA GLY A 136 -7.98 21.07 -6.67
C GLY A 136 -8.84 21.11 -7.93
N ASN A 137 -8.89 20.01 -8.68
CA ASN A 137 -9.67 19.83 -9.93
C ASN A 137 -9.30 20.72 -11.14
N ASP A 138 -8.44 21.73 -10.97
CA ASP A 138 -7.99 22.62 -12.04
C ASP A 138 -6.79 22.07 -12.86
N PRO A 139 -6.52 22.58 -14.08
CA PRO A 139 -7.05 23.82 -14.69
C PRO A 139 -8.41 23.74 -15.40
N GLY A 140 -9.04 22.56 -15.51
CA GLY A 140 -10.30 22.41 -16.25
C GLY A 140 -11.53 23.00 -15.56
N PHE A 141 -11.56 23.01 -14.23
CA PHE A 141 -12.79 23.22 -13.48
C PHE A 141 -13.29 24.66 -13.48
N HIS A 142 -12.40 25.62 -13.16
CA HIS A 142 -12.74 27.04 -13.17
C HIS A 142 -12.61 27.68 -14.57
N SER A 143 -11.86 27.08 -15.50
CA SER A 143 -11.83 27.52 -16.91
C SER A 143 -13.07 27.08 -17.70
N ASN A 144 -13.73 25.99 -17.28
CA ASN A 144 -14.78 25.29 -18.02
C ASN A 144 -14.32 24.83 -19.43
N ASP A 145 -13.03 24.54 -19.60
CA ASP A 145 -12.45 24.03 -20.85
C ASP A 145 -12.30 22.50 -20.78
N ALA A 146 -13.09 21.79 -21.60
CA ALA A 146 -13.06 20.33 -21.67
C ALA A 146 -11.73 19.77 -22.21
N SER A 147 -10.95 20.56 -22.97
CA SER A 147 -9.61 20.12 -23.40
C SER A 147 -8.58 20.11 -22.25
N LEU A 148 -8.88 20.82 -21.16
CA LEU A 148 -8.04 20.87 -19.97
C LEU A 148 -8.50 19.84 -18.94
N VAL A 149 -7.97 18.62 -19.04
CA VAL A 149 -8.13 17.54 -18.04
C VAL A 149 -9.60 17.11 -17.87
N ASP A 150 -10.37 17.16 -18.96
CA ASP A 150 -11.83 16.94 -19.03
C ASP A 150 -12.68 17.96 -18.25
N GLY A 151 -12.17 19.19 -18.17
CA GLY A 151 -12.92 20.37 -17.73
C GLY A 151 -13.41 20.24 -16.29
N ARG A 152 -14.74 20.18 -16.12
CA ARG A 152 -15.37 20.15 -14.79
C ARG A 152 -15.44 18.77 -14.14
N ARG A 153 -15.07 17.68 -14.83
CA ARG A 153 -15.13 16.32 -14.25
C ARG A 153 -13.92 16.05 -13.35
N MET A 154 -14.18 15.57 -12.13
CA MET A 154 -13.14 15.10 -11.20
C MET A 154 -12.46 13.84 -11.74
N THR A 155 -11.34 14.03 -12.43
CA THR A 155 -10.44 12.97 -12.90
C THR A 155 -9.40 12.60 -11.83
N TYR A 156 -8.57 11.57 -12.07
CA TYR A 156 -7.42 11.27 -11.20
C TYR A 156 -6.48 12.49 -11.07
N TYR A 157 -6.21 13.15 -12.20
CA TYR A 157 -5.30 14.28 -12.34
C TYR A 157 -5.82 15.58 -11.68
N GLY A 158 -7.12 15.63 -11.36
CA GLY A 158 -7.73 16.67 -10.55
C GLY A 158 -7.50 16.51 -9.03
N ARG A 159 -7.15 15.29 -8.57
CA ARG A 159 -7.04 14.97 -7.13
C ARG A 159 -5.82 15.64 -6.48
N TRP A 160 -6.01 16.17 -5.28
CA TRP A 160 -4.96 16.76 -4.45
C TRP A 160 -3.76 15.83 -4.24
N THR A 161 -3.98 14.52 -4.11
CA THR A 161 -2.92 13.52 -3.92
C THR A 161 -1.96 13.51 -5.12
N TYR A 162 -2.52 13.47 -6.33
CA TYR A 162 -1.75 13.55 -7.57
C TYR A 162 -1.02 14.91 -7.71
N LYS A 163 -1.65 16.03 -7.30
CA LYS A 163 -0.97 17.34 -7.27
C LYS A 163 0.25 17.33 -6.35
N PHE A 164 0.19 16.68 -5.17
CA PHE A 164 1.33 16.54 -4.27
C PHE A 164 2.40 15.58 -4.84
N GLU A 165 2.01 14.44 -5.41
CA GLU A 165 2.95 13.52 -6.08
C GLU A 165 3.71 14.20 -7.22
N GLU A 166 3.02 14.96 -8.08
CA GLU A 166 3.64 15.69 -9.19
C GLU A 166 4.56 16.82 -8.72
N ALA A 167 4.17 17.55 -7.66
CA ALA A 167 5.05 18.52 -7.03
C ALA A 167 6.32 17.85 -6.47
N GLY A 168 6.19 16.64 -5.90
CA GLY A 168 7.31 15.83 -5.42
C GLY A 168 8.23 15.36 -6.56
N ARG A 169 7.65 14.79 -7.63
CA ARG A 169 8.35 14.38 -8.87
C ARG A 169 9.10 15.53 -9.54
N LYS A 170 8.54 16.75 -9.50
CA LYS A 170 9.15 17.98 -10.03
C LYS A 170 10.08 18.69 -9.02
N GLY A 171 10.25 18.14 -7.81
CA GLY A 171 11.22 18.60 -6.81
C GLY A 171 10.85 19.89 -6.07
N ALA A 172 9.57 20.16 -5.86
CA ALA A 172 9.08 21.28 -5.05
C ALA A 172 9.59 21.18 -3.59
N ALA A 173 9.85 22.33 -2.97
CA ALA A 173 10.19 22.41 -1.55
C ALA A 173 8.93 22.36 -0.67
N ALA A 174 7.82 22.91 -1.16
CA ALA A 174 6.53 22.91 -0.49
C ALA A 174 5.38 22.89 -1.52
N ALA A 175 4.24 22.32 -1.15
CA ALA A 175 3.04 22.28 -1.97
C ALA A 175 1.79 22.52 -1.10
N LEU A 176 0.96 23.48 -1.52
CA LEU A 176 -0.27 23.87 -0.81
C LEU A 176 -1.46 23.78 -1.76
N ILE A 177 -2.51 23.10 -1.33
CA ILE A 177 -3.78 23.08 -2.05
C ILE A 177 -4.68 24.20 -1.54
N VAL A 178 -5.15 25.04 -2.46
CA VAL A 178 -6.23 25.99 -2.22
C VAL A 178 -7.54 25.20 -2.16
N HIS A 179 -8.18 25.20 -1.00
CA HIS A 179 -9.54 24.71 -0.86
C HIS A 179 -10.52 25.76 -1.38
N ASP A 180 -11.06 25.50 -2.56
CA ASP A 180 -12.36 26.00 -2.98
C ASP A 180 -13.44 24.92 -2.75
N THR A 181 -14.66 25.34 -2.42
CA THR A 181 -15.77 24.42 -2.12
C THR A 181 -16.44 23.88 -3.38
N GLU A 182 -16.45 24.63 -4.48
CA GLU A 182 -17.02 24.20 -5.77
C GLU A 182 -16.11 23.15 -6.42
N GLY A 183 -14.81 23.43 -6.53
CA GLY A 183 -13.81 22.50 -7.11
C GLY A 183 -13.53 21.26 -6.26
N ALA A 184 -13.65 21.35 -4.92
CA ALA A 184 -13.48 20.20 -4.03
C ALA A 184 -14.75 19.35 -3.86
N SER A 185 -15.94 19.90 -4.15
CA SER A 185 -17.26 19.29 -3.84
C SER A 185 -17.52 19.02 -2.33
N TYR A 186 -16.75 19.64 -1.43
CA TYR A 186 -16.96 19.55 0.03
C TYR A 186 -16.48 20.82 0.75
N GLY A 187 -17.06 21.12 1.91
CA GLY A 187 -16.70 22.27 2.74
C GLY A 187 -15.39 22.10 3.53
N TRP A 188 -14.81 23.22 3.96
CA TRP A 188 -13.50 23.30 4.66
C TRP A 188 -13.42 22.44 5.94
N ASP A 189 -14.55 22.13 6.58
CA ASP A 189 -14.63 21.23 7.73
C ASP A 189 -14.09 19.82 7.45
N VAL A 190 -14.19 19.31 6.21
CA VAL A 190 -13.58 18.02 5.84
C VAL A 190 -12.05 18.10 5.94
N VAL A 191 -11.44 19.20 5.48
CA VAL A 191 -9.99 19.42 5.58
C VAL A 191 -9.59 19.58 7.05
N LYS A 192 -10.29 20.44 7.82
CA LYS A 192 -10.01 20.64 9.26
C LYS A 192 -10.07 19.34 10.06
N ASN A 193 -11.00 18.43 9.73
CA ASN A 193 -11.21 17.19 10.49
C ASN A 193 -10.34 16.01 10.02
N SER A 194 -9.69 16.08 8.85
CA SER A 194 -8.85 14.99 8.31
C SER A 194 -7.36 15.34 8.19
N TRP A 195 -7.02 16.60 7.97
CA TRP A 195 -5.66 17.05 7.63
C TRP A 195 -4.95 17.86 8.73
N THR A 196 -5.53 17.96 9.93
CA THR A 196 -4.90 18.59 11.12
C THR A 196 -4.14 17.61 12.01
N GLY A 197 -4.34 16.30 11.83
CA GLY A 197 -3.62 15.24 12.52
C GLY A 197 -2.31 14.84 11.81
N ALA A 198 -1.52 13.99 12.47
CA ALA A 198 -0.33 13.39 11.87
C ALA A 198 -0.70 12.61 10.60
N GLN A 199 -0.03 12.92 9.50
CA GLN A 199 -0.13 12.18 8.24
C GLN A 199 0.94 11.07 8.23
N TYR A 200 0.63 9.93 7.63
CA TYR A 200 1.51 8.76 7.59
C TYR A 200 1.75 8.33 6.13
N ASP A 201 3.02 8.38 5.71
CA ASP A 201 3.49 7.82 4.44
C ASP A 201 4.20 6.48 4.65
N LEU A 202 4.35 5.71 3.57
CA LEU A 202 5.25 4.55 3.56
C LEU A 202 6.71 4.99 3.70
N ARG A 203 7.59 4.09 4.16
CA ARG A 203 9.02 4.39 4.24
C ARG A 203 9.59 4.49 2.82
N ALA A 204 10.58 5.35 2.61
CA ALA A 204 11.23 5.54 1.30
C ALA A 204 11.92 4.28 0.71
N ALA A 205 12.05 3.20 1.50
CA ALA A 205 12.54 1.90 1.05
C ALA A 205 11.41 0.97 0.52
N ASP A 206 10.16 1.22 0.90
CA ASP A 206 8.98 0.49 0.45
C ASP A 206 8.26 1.24 -0.69
N ASP A 207 8.26 2.58 -0.64
CA ASP A 207 7.82 3.47 -1.72
C ASP A 207 8.91 4.53 -1.99
N PRO A 208 9.70 4.40 -3.07
CA PRO A 208 10.78 5.33 -3.39
C PRO A 208 10.31 6.58 -4.16
N ALA A 209 9.01 6.78 -4.41
CA ALA A 209 8.52 7.91 -5.19
C ALA A 209 8.65 9.23 -4.40
N PRO A 210 9.31 10.27 -4.96
CA PRO A 210 9.68 11.47 -4.22
C PRO A 210 8.46 12.24 -3.71
N ARG A 211 8.46 12.54 -2.40
CA ARG A 211 7.45 13.35 -1.73
C ARG A 211 7.90 14.80 -1.59
N VAL A 212 6.94 15.72 -1.49
CA VAL A 212 7.21 17.12 -1.14
C VAL A 212 7.55 17.21 0.36
N PRO A 213 8.64 17.90 0.77
CA PRO A 213 9.01 18.02 2.18
C PRO A 213 7.96 18.70 3.08
N LEU A 214 7.11 19.55 2.51
CA LEU A 214 5.98 20.19 3.17
C LEU A 214 4.75 20.13 2.25
N GLN A 215 3.72 19.41 2.69
CA GLN A 215 2.41 19.35 2.04
C GLN A 215 1.32 19.89 2.98
N GLY A 216 0.31 20.56 2.43
CA GLY A 216 -0.77 21.13 3.24
C GLY A 216 -1.88 21.81 2.44
N TRP A 217 -2.77 22.48 3.17
CA TRP A 217 -3.96 23.12 2.63
C TRP A 217 -4.11 24.55 3.15
N ILE A 218 -4.63 25.44 2.32
CA ILE A 218 -5.07 26.79 2.69
C ILE A 218 -6.51 27.00 2.23
N SER A 219 -7.33 27.72 2.99
CA SER A 219 -8.67 28.07 2.54
C SER A 219 -8.62 29.11 1.42
N GLY A 220 -9.61 29.09 0.51
CA GLY A 220 -9.71 30.06 -0.58
C GLY A 220 -9.66 31.53 -0.12
N ASP A 221 -10.15 31.85 1.08
CA ASP A 221 -10.10 33.22 1.62
C ASP A 221 -8.70 33.63 2.11
N VAL A 222 -7.89 32.68 2.60
CA VAL A 222 -6.46 32.92 2.85
C VAL A 222 -5.70 33.05 1.54
N ALA A 223 -6.01 32.23 0.54
CA ALA A 223 -5.37 32.28 -0.78
C ALA A 223 -5.63 33.59 -1.54
N LYS A 224 -6.79 34.24 -1.33
CA LYS A 224 -7.12 35.58 -1.87
C LYS A 224 -6.34 36.73 -1.19
N ALA A 225 -5.62 36.45 -0.11
CA ALA A 225 -4.90 37.44 0.70
C ALA A 225 -3.36 37.29 0.64
N LEU A 226 -2.86 36.51 -0.32
CA LEU A 226 -1.44 36.30 -0.64
C LEU A 226 -1.02 37.11 -1.87
#